data_AF-A0A2M8NQ67-F1
#
_entry.id   AF-A0A2M8NQ67-F1
#
_cell.length_a   1.000
_cell.length_b   1.000
_cell.length_c   1.000
_cell.angle_alpha   90.00
_cell.angle_beta   90.00
_cell.angle_gamma   90.00
#
_symmetry.space_group_name_H-M   'P 1'
#
loop_
_entity.id
_entity.type
_entity.pdbx_description
1 polymer ?
#
loop_
_entity_poly.entity_id
_entity_poly.type
_entity_poly.pdbx_seq_one_letter_code
_entity_poly.pdbx_strand_id
1 'polypeptide(L)'
;MRQSALFIGMYLTVYLLGSGIMAAYGYSLKDSMFEFASALGTVGLSVGVTRPDMPEALFWLNSAGMMLGRLEIFAVIIGLLKLFGDVGTIFRRYKQESYA
;
A
#
# COMPACT_ATOMS: atom_id res chain seq x y z
N MET A 1 -5.22 22.50 9.13
CA MET A 1 -4.13 21.94 9.97
C MET A 1 -4.35 20.47 10.35
N ARG A 2 -5.46 20.07 10.99
CA ARG A 2 -5.64 18.69 11.50
C ARG A 2 -5.65 17.58 10.43
N GLN A 3 -6.30 17.81 9.28
CA GLN A 3 -6.34 16.84 8.16
C GLN A 3 -4.96 16.63 7.53
N SER A 4 -4.18 17.69 7.35
CA SER A 4 -2.84 17.63 6.76
C SER A 4 -1.87 16.84 7.65
N ALA A 5 -1.94 17.00 8.97
CA ALA A 5 -1.12 16.22 9.90
C ALA A 5 -1.46 14.72 9.87
N LEU A 6 -2.75 14.38 9.79
CA LEU A 6 -3.20 13.00 9.64
C LEU A 6 -2.73 12.39 8.31
N PHE A 7 -2.76 13.16 7.22
CA PHE A 7 -2.23 12.73 5.92
C PHE A 7 -0.75 12.39 6.01
N ILE A 8 0.06 13.30 6.54
CA ILE A 8 1.50 13.11 6.69
C ILE A 8 1.80 11.90 7.59
N GLY A 9 1.08 11.75 8.71
CA GLY A 9 1.25 10.61 9.60
C GLY A 9 0.92 9.27 8.95
N MET A 10 -0.18 9.20 8.18
CA MET A 10 -0.54 7.99 7.43
C MET A 10 0.52 7.67 6.37
N TYR A 11 0.94 8.68 5.60
CA TYR A 11 1.96 8.54 4.56
C TYR A 11 3.27 7.99 5.16
N LEU A 12 3.72 8.56 6.27
CA LEU A 12 4.91 8.09 6.98
C LEU A 12 4.74 6.67 7.51
N THR A 13 3.56 6.30 7.99
CA THR A 13 3.31 4.93 8.48
C THR A 13 3.42 3.92 7.36
N VAL A 14 2.80 4.17 6.20
CA VAL A 14 2.90 3.28 5.04
C VAL A 14 4.35 3.20 4.56
N TYR A 15 5.03 4.35 4.48
CA TYR A 15 6.44 4.45 4.12
C TYR A 15 7.36 3.61 5.02
N LEU A 16 7.21 3.74 6.34
CA LEU A 16 8.00 3.00 7.32
C LEU A 16 7.68 1.50 7.31
N LEU A 17 6.41 1.13 7.12
CA LEU A 17 6.02 -0.29 7.00
C LEU A 17 6.62 -0.92 5.74
N GLY A 18 6.51 -0.29 4.58
CA GLY A 18 7.05 -0.86 3.34
C GLY A 18 8.57 -0.94 3.32
N SER A 19 9.26 0.12 3.76
CA SER A 19 10.72 0.08 3.93
C SER A 19 11.17 -0.93 5.00
N GLY A 20 10.40 -1.09 6.09
CA GLY A 20 10.65 -2.09 7.12
C GLY A 20 10.48 -3.53 6.64
N ILE A 21 9.48 -3.79 5.79
CA ILE A 21 9.30 -5.11 5.15
C ILE A 21 10.51 -5.41 4.25
N MET A 22 10.95 -4.46 3.42
CA MET A 22 12.16 -4.65 2.60
C MET A 22 13.41 -4.91 3.45
N ALA A 23 13.60 -4.16 4.54
CA ALA A 23 14.71 -4.38 5.46
C ALA A 23 14.63 -5.78 6.14
N ALA A 24 13.44 -6.25 6.46
CA ALA A 24 13.23 -7.58 7.03
C ALA A 24 13.60 -8.73 6.07
N TYR A 25 13.55 -8.50 4.76
CA TYR A 25 14.04 -9.43 3.74
C TYR A 25 15.57 -9.43 3.59
N GLY A 26 16.29 -8.64 4.38
CA GLY A 26 17.76 -8.63 4.41
C GLY A 26 18.42 -7.56 3.56
N TYR A 27 17.65 -6.64 2.97
CA TYR A 27 18.19 -5.50 2.24
C TYR A 27 18.68 -4.39 3.19
N SER A 28 19.68 -3.63 2.75
CA SER A 28 20.17 -2.46 3.49
C SER A 28 19.02 -1.50 3.79
N LEU A 29 18.96 -1.00 5.02
CA LEU A 29 17.91 -0.08 5.45
C LEU A 29 17.88 1.18 4.56
N LYS A 30 19.06 1.68 4.16
CA LYS A 30 19.18 2.87 3.33
C LYS A 30 18.60 2.66 1.94
N ASP A 31 18.89 1.52 1.35
CA ASP A 31 18.41 1.19 0.00
C ASP A 31 16.91 0.89 0.04
N SER A 32 16.44 0.14 1.03
CA SER A 32 15.02 -0.16 1.27
C SER A 32 14.17 1.11 1.43
N MET A 33 14.67 2.07 2.20
CA MET A 33 14.03 3.37 2.38
C MET A 33 13.97 4.16 1.07
N PHE A 34 15.06 4.20 0.31
CA PHE A 34 15.08 4.92 -0.97
C PHE A 34 14.18 4.26 -2.02
N GLU A 35 14.23 2.93 -2.13
CA GLU A 35 13.44 2.15 -3.08
C GLU A 35 11.93 2.34 -2.81
N PHE A 36 11.52 2.21 -1.54
CA PHE A 36 10.12 2.36 -1.18
C PHE A 36 9.66 3.83 -1.24
N ALA A 37 10.52 4.81 -0.94
CA ALA A 37 10.22 6.23 -1.14
C ALA A 37 9.97 6.54 -2.62
N SER A 38 10.82 6.00 -3.50
CA SER A 38 10.73 6.17 -4.95
C SER A 38 9.49 5.49 -5.54
N ALA A 39 9.17 4.28 -5.08
CA ALA A 39 7.96 3.57 -5.46
C ALA A 39 6.71 4.32 -5.00
N LEU A 40 6.65 4.73 -3.74
CA LEU A 40 5.51 5.42 -3.16
C LEU A 40 5.34 6.84 -3.70
N GLY A 41 6.43 7.49 -4.12
CA GLY A 41 6.39 8.76 -4.86
C GLY A 41 6.19 8.61 -6.37
N THR A 42 6.07 7.38 -6.90
CA THR A 42 6.02 7.07 -8.34
C THR A 42 7.15 7.67 -9.17
N VAL A 43 8.32 7.85 -8.56
CA VAL A 43 9.52 8.41 -9.21
C VAL A 43 10.20 7.36 -10.09
N GLY A 44 10.07 6.08 -9.73
CA GLY A 44 10.56 4.95 -10.55
C GLY A 44 12.08 4.80 -10.58
N LEU A 45 12.81 5.49 -9.69
CA LEU A 45 14.24 5.31 -9.48
C LEU A 45 14.49 4.10 -8.57
N SER A 46 15.45 3.26 -8.92
CA SER A 46 15.90 2.10 -8.14
C SER A 46 17.39 2.24 -7.84
N VAL A 47 17.81 1.89 -6.63
CA VAL A 47 19.22 1.92 -6.21
C VAL A 47 19.88 0.54 -6.36
N GLY A 48 19.19 -0.41 -7.00
CA GLY A 48 19.70 -1.76 -7.25
C GLY A 48 19.15 -2.84 -6.32
N VAL A 49 18.09 -2.56 -5.54
CA VAL A 49 17.33 -3.59 -4.80
C VAL A 49 16.32 -4.30 -5.71
N THR A 50 15.76 -3.59 -6.70
CA THR A 50 14.88 -4.14 -7.74
C THR A 50 15.67 -4.98 -8.74
N ARG A 51 16.13 -6.16 -8.30
CA ARG A 51 16.83 -7.16 -9.13
C ARG A 51 15.83 -8.24 -9.58
N PRO A 52 16.11 -8.98 -10.67
CA PRO A 52 15.27 -10.09 -11.12
C PRO A 52 15.11 -11.22 -10.10
N ASP A 53 16.03 -11.29 -9.12
CA ASP A 53 16.02 -12.24 -8.00
C ASP A 53 15.24 -11.71 -6.77
N MET A 54 14.46 -10.66 -6.96
CA MET A 54 13.66 -10.08 -5.88
C MET A 54 12.52 -11.02 -5.50
N PRO A 55 12.29 -11.26 -4.20
CA PRO A 55 11.14 -12.04 -3.74
C PRO A 55 9.83 -11.48 -4.30
N GLU A 56 8.92 -12.35 -4.75
CA GLU A 56 7.63 -11.94 -5.33
C GLU A 56 6.85 -11.00 -4.40
N ALA A 57 6.96 -11.20 -3.08
CA ALA A 57 6.34 -10.35 -2.06
C ALA A 57 6.79 -8.88 -2.15
N LEU A 58 8.08 -8.62 -2.38
CA LEU A 58 8.60 -7.26 -2.55
C LEU A 58 8.08 -6.64 -3.84
N PHE A 59 7.89 -7.44 -4.90
CA PHE A 59 7.40 -6.95 -6.19
C PHE A 59 5.96 -6.48 -6.10
N TRP A 60 5.13 -7.27 -5.41
CA TRP A 60 3.77 -6.88 -5.07
C TRP A 60 3.73 -5.66 -4.15
N LEU A 61 4.62 -5.59 -3.16
CA LEU A 61 4.73 -4.44 -2.24
C LEU A 61 5.05 -3.14 -3.00
N ASN A 62 6.06 -3.15 -3.87
CA ASN A 62 6.44 -1.97 -4.66
C ASN A 62 5.35 -1.58 -5.66
N SER A 63 4.73 -2.56 -6.31
CA SER A 63 3.62 -2.33 -7.26
C SER A 63 2.41 -1.71 -6.55
N ALA A 64 2.05 -2.23 -5.37
CA ALA A 64 1.02 -1.64 -4.51
C ALA A 64 1.41 -0.22 -4.05
N GLY A 65 2.67 -0.01 -3.65
CA GLY A 65 3.22 1.29 -3.27
C GLY A 65 3.09 2.34 -4.38
N MET A 66 3.41 1.99 -5.62
CA MET A 66 3.24 2.86 -6.78
C MET A 66 1.77 3.19 -7.08
N MET A 67 0.88 2.21 -6.93
CA MET A 67 -0.55 2.43 -7.11
C MET A 67 -1.12 3.37 -6.03
N LEU A 68 -0.68 3.19 -4.78
CA LEU A 68 -1.01 4.04 -3.62
C LEU A 68 -0.40 5.44 -3.69
N GLY A 69 0.75 5.60 -4.34
CA GLY A 69 1.38 6.90 -4.55
C GLY A 69 0.59 7.79 -5.49
N ARG A 70 0.04 7.20 -6.56
CA ARG A 70 -0.66 7.92 -7.63
C ARG A 70 -2.12 8.21 -7.32
N LEU A 71 -2.79 7.27 -6.64
CA LEU A 71 -4.13 7.47 -6.11
C LEU A 71 -3.94 7.99 -4.69
N GLU A 72 -4.20 9.27 -4.43
CA GLU A 72 -4.06 9.86 -3.08
C GLU A 72 -4.44 8.83 -2.00
N ILE A 73 -3.55 8.56 -1.04
CA ILE A 73 -3.69 7.45 -0.07
C ILE A 73 -5.11 7.38 0.54
N PHE A 74 -5.75 8.53 0.77
CA PHE A 74 -7.13 8.61 1.22
C PHE A 74 -8.15 7.97 0.27
N ALA A 75 -8.06 8.21 -1.03
CA ALA A 75 -8.97 7.64 -2.02
C ALA A 75 -8.90 6.11 -2.02
N VAL A 76 -7.70 5.54 -1.91
CA VAL A 76 -7.52 4.08 -1.86
C VAL A 76 -8.07 3.51 -0.55
N ILE A 77 -7.74 4.11 0.60
CA ILE A 77 -8.22 3.63 1.91
C ILE A 77 -9.76 3.72 1.99
N ILE A 78 -10.35 4.85 1.59
CA ILE A 78 -11.81 5.04 1.60
C ILE A 78 -12.48 4.08 0.61
N GLY A 79 -11.91 3.90 -0.58
CA GLY A 79 -12.40 2.96 -1.57
C GLY A 79 -12.39 1.52 -1.05
N LEU A 80 -11.30 1.10 -0.40
CA LEU A 80 -11.17 -0.23 0.18
C LEU A 80 -12.18 -0.46 1.32
N LEU A 81 -12.32 0.52 2.24
CA LEU A 81 -13.30 0.46 3.33
C LEU A 81 -14.73 0.38 2.80
N LYS A 82 -15.07 1.18 1.78
CA LYS A 82 -16.39 1.11 1.12
C LYS A 82 -16.62 -0.24 0.45
N LEU A 83 -15.63 -0.75 -0.28
CA LEU A 83 -15.72 -2.04 -0.95
C LEU A 83 -15.99 -3.17 0.06
N PHE A 84 -15.26 -3.21 1.17
CA PHE A 84 -15.50 -4.20 2.23
C PHE A 84 -16.89 -4.06 2.87
N GLY A 85 -17.36 -2.83 3.10
CA GLY A 85 -18.70 -2.56 3.62
C GLY A 85 -19.82 -3.00 2.66
N ASP A 86 -19.66 -2.72 1.38
CA ASP A 86 -20.63 -3.11 0.34
C ASP A 86 -20.64 -4.63 0.14
N VAL A 87 -19.49 -5.29 0.11
CA VAL A 87 -19.40 -6.76 0.02
C VAL A 87 -20.14 -7.42 1.19
N GLY A 88 -19.96 -6.92 2.41
CA GLY A 88 -20.69 -7.41 3.58
C GLY A 88 -22.21 -7.19 3.50
N THR A 89 -22.64 -6.09 2.88
CA THR A 89 -24.06 -5.75 2.70
C THR A 89 -24.72 -6.61 1.61
N ILE A 90 -24.01 -6.82 0.48
CA ILE A 90 -24.47 -7.66 -0.63
C ILE A 90 -24.60 -9.13 -0.19
N PHE A 91 -23.64 -9.64 0.58
CA PHE A 91 -23.69 -11.01 1.09
C PHE A 91 -24.89 -11.23 2.04
N ARG A 92 -25.25 -10.20 2.81
CA ARG A 92 -26.41 -10.23 3.71
C ARG A 92 -27.75 -10.17 2.96
N ARG A 93 -27.79 -9.52 1.78
CA ARG A 93 -28.94 -9.52 0.87
C ARG A 93 -29.17 -10.87 0.19
N TYR A 94 -28.11 -11.54 -0.29
CA TYR A 94 -28.20 -12.88 -0.86
C TYR A 94 -28.82 -13.90 0.10
N LYS A 95 -28.53 -13.76 1.40
CA LYS A 95 -29.10 -14.65 2.42
C LYS A 95 -30.58 -14.35 2.74
N GLN A 96 -31.13 -13.20 2.39
CA GLN A 96 -32.56 -12.89 2.59
C GLN A 96 -33.44 -13.36 1.42
N GLU A 97 -32.91 -13.33 0.20
CA GLU A 97 -33.65 -13.74 -1.01
C GLU A 97 -33.84 -15.25 -1.12
N SER A 98 -32.98 -16.05 -0.48
CA SER A 98 -33.07 -17.51 -0.48
C SER A 98 -34.00 -18.10 0.59
N TYR A 99 -34.62 -17.27 1.44
CA TYR A 99 -35.58 -17.68 2.49
C TYR A 99 -36.98 -17.03 2.31
N ALA A 100 -37.19 -16.27 1.24
CA ALA A 100 -38.50 -15.74 0.82
C ALA A 100 -39.08 -16.63 -0.29
#